data_AF-A0A497E3F7-F1
#
_entry.id   AF-A0A497E3F7-F1
#
_cell.length_a   1.000
_cell.length_b   1.000
_cell.length_c   1.000
_cell.angle_alpha   90.00
_cell.angle_beta   90.00
_cell.angle_gamma   90.00
#
_symmetry.space_group_name_H-M   'P 1'
#
loop_
_entity.id
_entity.type
_entity.pdbx_description
1 polymer ?
#
loop_
_entity_poly.entity_id
_entity_poly.type
_entity_poly.pdbx_seq_one_letter_code
_entity_poly.pdbx_strand_id
1 'polypeptide(L)'
;MSNKEKEMKIRPKRTVLIGLDGVSSEFALRMVKEGKLPNLKRLIDEGTLAPYCLSSLPTSTPENWTTIATGAWNGTHQVMSFQVFQPENLKGRWVAGYTSKESQAEFIWDAAERAGKKCILIKYPASWPPTIKRGIQVCGCHVRPCVHQLDNSHLFSTESYPKSIPVTLKPAEGWKNVPSSHLVPLSGCLTFPKGEKVTSPEKATLSTPLCLSTEEKKFYLLIYAASGQGYDRVIISRSRDAARKVAELRPGEWSNWLKEDFLTEDGKKRGTFRFKLEELSPDAKKLKIYSTQVMNSEEFTFPSSLSQELTEKVGPFITDMGWEGLGHAGRSYDWISEKTFLELSDYQNNWLAECAIYLTKNKEWDLCFLQSHCVDCANHYCIDRADPLVNENEKEAKYYLEFLESLHQSQDKMIGKIMENMDENTLIIVISDHGGIASVSDVSIDLLELLEKEGLLTTVEDPTTHSKRLDLSRSKVYPTGTVFINVNLKGRDRYGIVEKEDYESIREKVIQVLQRYIEPKTGENPFSLVLRREDARMLGLYGEKIGDVLFAFKAKFGGVHGTQLSTAKWGIGSMGSLLVMSGPGIRRGYELKRNVWLVDIVPTICYLLDIPVPKDTEGSIIYQALEEV
;
A
#
# COMPACT_ATOMS: atom_id res chain seq x y z
N MET A 1 -44.80 -23.44 -3.06
CA MET A 1 -43.44 -23.56 -3.61
C MET A 1 -43.37 -22.64 -4.81
N SER A 2 -42.94 -21.39 -4.64
CA SER A 2 -42.99 -20.36 -5.68
C SER A 2 -41.72 -20.35 -6.52
N ASN A 3 -41.88 -20.30 -7.85
CA ASN A 3 -40.89 -19.86 -8.83
C ASN A 3 -39.95 -18.77 -8.29
N LYS A 4 -38.66 -19.07 -8.07
CA LYS A 4 -37.53 -18.10 -8.21
C LYS A 4 -36.11 -18.62 -7.93
N GLU A 5 -35.82 -19.91 -8.01
CA GLU A 5 -34.45 -20.35 -8.31
C GLU A 5 -34.32 -20.46 -9.83
N LYS A 6 -34.18 -19.30 -10.48
CA LYS A 6 -33.72 -19.24 -11.87
C LYS A 6 -32.25 -19.69 -11.85
N GLU A 7 -31.98 -20.96 -12.15
CA GLU A 7 -30.61 -21.47 -12.30
C GLU A 7 -29.87 -20.62 -13.35
N MET A 8 -28.72 -20.03 -12.96
CA MET A 8 -27.81 -19.39 -13.92
C MET A 8 -27.36 -20.43 -14.94
N LYS A 9 -27.46 -20.13 -16.24
CA LYS A 9 -27.07 -21.06 -17.32
C LYS A 9 -25.59 -21.43 -17.29
N ILE A 10 -24.72 -20.51 -16.87
CA ILE A 10 -23.27 -20.71 -16.83
C ILE A 10 -22.72 -20.10 -15.55
N ARG A 11 -22.09 -20.91 -14.70
CA ARG A 11 -21.40 -20.47 -13.48
C ARG A 11 -19.89 -20.60 -13.66
N PRO A 12 -19.09 -19.63 -13.18
CA PRO A 12 -17.64 -19.80 -13.15
C PRO A 12 -17.27 -20.90 -12.15
N LYS A 13 -16.19 -21.62 -12.44
CA LYS A 13 -15.62 -22.62 -11.52
C LYS A 13 -14.56 -22.03 -10.61
N ARG A 14 -13.97 -20.91 -11.03
CA ARG A 14 -12.83 -20.26 -10.36
C ARG A 14 -12.94 -18.75 -10.41
N THR A 15 -12.21 -18.06 -9.55
CA THR A 15 -12.11 -16.60 -9.55
C THR A 15 -10.68 -16.12 -9.37
N VAL A 16 -10.29 -15.14 -10.19
CA VAL A 16 -9.11 -14.31 -9.98
C VAL A 16 -9.56 -12.90 -9.64
N LEU A 17 -9.12 -12.39 -8.49
CA LEU A 17 -9.30 -11.01 -8.08
C LEU A 17 -7.96 -10.28 -8.13
N ILE A 18 -7.89 -9.23 -8.95
CA ILE A 18 -6.74 -8.36 -9.15
C ILE A 18 -7.04 -7.03 -8.45
N GLY A 19 -6.42 -6.83 -7.30
CA GLY A 19 -6.49 -5.60 -6.54
C GLY A 19 -5.48 -4.55 -7.02
N LEU A 20 -5.94 -3.32 -7.24
CA LEU A 20 -5.12 -2.17 -7.59
C LEU A 20 -5.30 -1.06 -6.55
N ASP A 21 -4.29 -0.82 -5.72
CA ASP A 21 -4.40 0.16 -4.62
C ASP A 21 -4.41 1.60 -5.11
N GLY A 22 -5.33 2.41 -4.56
CA GLY A 22 -5.41 3.85 -4.82
C GLY A 22 -5.77 4.23 -6.27
N VAL A 23 -6.23 3.28 -7.09
CA VAL A 23 -6.63 3.57 -8.48
C VAL A 23 -8.02 4.21 -8.50
N SER A 24 -8.07 5.49 -8.89
CA SER A 24 -9.31 6.22 -9.15
C SER A 24 -10.02 5.66 -10.39
N SER A 25 -11.31 5.37 -10.24
CA SER A 25 -12.17 4.94 -11.35
C SER A 25 -12.18 5.97 -12.50
N GLU A 26 -12.35 7.25 -12.18
CA GLU A 26 -12.38 8.35 -13.15
C GLU A 26 -11.07 8.47 -13.93
N PHE A 27 -9.93 8.38 -13.25
CA PHE A 27 -8.63 8.47 -13.90
C PHE A 27 -8.38 7.28 -14.81
N ALA A 28 -8.65 6.05 -14.34
CA ALA A 28 -8.51 4.85 -15.15
C ALA A 28 -9.43 4.88 -16.39
N LEU A 29 -10.71 5.25 -16.22
CA LEU A 29 -11.66 5.34 -17.33
C LEU A 29 -11.31 6.45 -18.33
N ARG A 30 -10.68 7.54 -17.89
CA ARG A 30 -10.12 8.55 -18.79
C ARG A 30 -9.01 7.94 -19.65
N MET A 31 -8.06 7.24 -19.05
CA MET A 31 -6.97 6.58 -19.77
C MET A 31 -7.46 5.47 -20.72
N VAL A 32 -8.53 4.75 -20.36
CA VAL A 32 -9.20 3.79 -21.26
C VAL A 32 -9.72 4.50 -22.52
N LYS A 33 -10.38 5.66 -22.37
CA LYS A 33 -10.88 6.46 -23.51
C LYS A 33 -9.75 7.00 -24.38
N GLU A 34 -8.61 7.33 -23.77
CA GLU A 34 -7.39 7.77 -24.45
C GLU A 34 -6.62 6.62 -25.13
N GLY A 35 -7.06 5.37 -24.99
CA GLY A 35 -6.41 4.20 -25.58
C GLY A 35 -5.13 3.76 -24.86
N LYS A 36 -4.89 4.25 -23.63
CA LYS A 36 -3.67 3.95 -22.86
C LYS A 36 -3.75 2.65 -22.04
N LEU A 37 -4.96 2.16 -21.75
CA LEU A 37 -5.21 0.93 -20.96
C LEU A 37 -5.99 -0.11 -21.79
N PRO A 38 -5.38 -0.74 -22.81
CA PRO A 38 -6.06 -1.64 -23.73
C PRO A 38 -6.58 -2.93 -23.07
N ASN A 39 -5.91 -3.46 -22.04
CA ASN A 39 -6.36 -4.70 -21.39
C ASN A 39 -7.56 -4.45 -20.46
N LEU A 40 -7.56 -3.35 -19.72
CA LEU A 40 -8.71 -2.90 -18.96
C LEU A 40 -9.88 -2.58 -19.88
N LYS A 41 -9.62 -1.94 -21.04
CA LYS A 41 -10.66 -1.73 -22.07
C LYS A 41 -11.26 -3.07 -22.51
N ARG A 42 -10.43 -4.06 -22.85
CA ARG A 42 -10.89 -5.40 -23.23
C ARG A 42 -11.76 -6.03 -22.13
N LEU A 43 -11.32 -5.96 -20.87
CA LEU A 43 -12.05 -6.48 -19.72
C LEU A 43 -13.43 -5.82 -19.57
N ILE A 44 -13.52 -4.50 -19.80
CA ILE A 44 -14.79 -3.75 -19.80
C ILE A 44 -15.68 -4.18 -20.97
N ASP A 45 -15.14 -4.25 -22.19
CA ASP A 45 -15.89 -4.64 -23.39
C ASP A 45 -16.46 -6.07 -23.26
N GLU A 46 -15.69 -6.98 -22.65
CA GLU A 46 -16.05 -8.37 -22.46
C GLU A 46 -16.88 -8.63 -21.19
N GLY A 47 -17.08 -7.63 -20.34
CA GLY A 47 -17.65 -7.79 -19.01
C GLY A 47 -18.58 -6.65 -18.58
N THR A 48 -18.67 -6.46 -17.27
CA THR A 48 -19.48 -5.43 -16.62
C THR A 48 -18.58 -4.45 -15.88
N LEU A 49 -18.73 -3.17 -16.21
CA LEU A 49 -18.15 -2.04 -15.47
C LEU A 49 -19.14 -1.55 -14.41
N ALA A 50 -18.67 -1.36 -13.18
CA ALA A 50 -19.38 -0.65 -12.13
C ALA A 50 -18.71 0.73 -11.90
N PRO A 51 -19.15 1.79 -12.60
CA PRO A 51 -18.50 3.09 -12.52
C PRO A 51 -18.73 3.80 -11.17
N TYR A 52 -19.72 3.36 -10.38
CA TYR A 52 -20.10 3.92 -9.09
C TYR A 52 -19.87 2.91 -7.96
N CYS A 53 -18.65 2.36 -7.86
CA CYS A 53 -18.25 1.50 -6.77
C CYS A 53 -17.75 2.32 -5.58
N LEU A 54 -18.41 2.15 -4.44
CA LEU A 54 -18.18 2.94 -3.23
C LEU A 54 -17.40 2.12 -2.20
N SER A 55 -16.37 2.76 -1.66
CA SER A 55 -15.57 2.32 -0.53
C SER A 55 -16.20 2.73 0.80
N SER A 56 -15.90 1.97 1.85
CA SER A 56 -16.26 2.34 3.22
C SER A 56 -15.40 3.51 3.68
N LEU A 57 -15.93 4.38 4.55
CA LEU A 57 -15.16 5.42 5.22
C LEU A 57 -14.49 4.83 6.48
N PRO A 58 -13.22 5.14 6.80
CA PRO A 58 -12.22 5.87 6.02
C PRO A 58 -11.91 5.23 4.66
N THR A 59 -11.70 6.05 3.63
CA THR A 59 -11.31 5.59 2.28
C THR A 59 -9.81 5.25 2.24
N SER A 60 -9.41 4.26 3.04
CA SER A 60 -8.01 3.83 3.18
C SER A 60 -7.82 2.32 3.05
N THR A 61 -6.57 1.96 2.80
CA THR A 61 -6.09 0.60 2.50
C THR A 61 -6.50 -0.46 3.53
N PRO A 62 -6.21 -0.33 4.85
CA PRO A 62 -6.49 -1.42 5.80
C PRO A 62 -7.98 -1.79 5.87
N GLU A 63 -8.84 -0.78 5.91
CA GLU A 63 -10.29 -0.93 6.03
C GLU A 63 -10.89 -1.55 4.77
N ASN A 64 -10.58 -0.97 3.61
CA ASN A 64 -11.25 -1.34 2.37
C ASN A 64 -10.75 -2.69 1.81
N TRP A 65 -9.48 -3.06 1.96
CA TRP A 65 -9.05 -4.42 1.59
C TRP A 65 -9.62 -5.49 2.52
N THR A 66 -9.85 -5.17 3.80
CA THR A 66 -10.55 -6.07 4.74
C THR A 66 -12.02 -6.19 4.33
N THR A 67 -12.68 -5.09 3.97
CA THR A 67 -14.04 -5.10 3.42
C THR A 67 -14.13 -5.99 2.18
N ILE A 68 -13.24 -5.83 1.19
CA ILE A 68 -13.21 -6.64 -0.04
C ILE A 68 -12.99 -8.13 0.25
N ALA A 69 -12.26 -8.46 1.32
CA ALA A 69 -11.95 -9.85 1.67
C ALA A 69 -12.99 -10.53 2.56
N THR A 70 -13.92 -9.79 3.17
CA THR A 70 -14.89 -10.31 4.15
C THR A 70 -16.34 -10.11 3.71
N GLY A 71 -16.60 -9.11 2.86
CA GLY A 71 -17.96 -8.65 2.53
C GLY A 71 -18.67 -7.99 3.71
N ALA A 72 -17.92 -7.59 4.73
CA ALA A 72 -18.41 -6.99 5.97
C ALA A 72 -18.01 -5.52 6.04
N TRP A 73 -18.82 -4.69 6.69
CA TRP A 73 -18.51 -3.28 6.89
C TRP A 73 -17.39 -3.09 7.93
N ASN A 74 -16.81 -1.89 7.95
CA ASN A 74 -15.87 -1.46 8.98
C ASN A 74 -16.38 -1.73 10.40
N GLY A 75 -17.66 -1.45 10.64
CA GLY A 75 -18.33 -1.71 11.91
C GLY A 75 -18.40 -3.18 12.32
N THR A 76 -18.25 -4.12 11.40
CA THR A 76 -18.23 -5.57 11.69
C THR A 76 -16.81 -6.08 11.82
N HIS A 77 -15.95 -5.78 10.85
CA HIS A 77 -14.57 -6.29 10.90
C HIS A 77 -13.67 -5.54 11.90
N GLN A 78 -14.05 -4.34 12.34
CA GLN A 78 -13.35 -3.53 13.35
C GLN A 78 -11.88 -3.18 13.01
N VAL A 79 -11.41 -3.39 11.79
CA VAL A 79 -10.23 -2.72 11.22
C VAL A 79 -10.58 -1.26 10.91
N MET A 80 -9.85 -0.31 11.52
CA MET A 80 -10.21 1.13 11.55
C MET A 80 -9.02 2.11 11.35
N SER A 81 -7.80 1.59 11.17
CA SER A 81 -6.61 2.43 10.92
C SER A 81 -5.42 1.59 10.45
N PHE A 82 -4.37 2.25 9.94
CA PHE A 82 -3.06 1.65 9.67
C PHE A 82 -2.32 1.21 10.94
N GLN A 83 -2.58 1.88 12.07
CA GLN A 83 -2.04 1.53 13.37
C GLN A 83 -3.16 1.60 14.40
N VAL A 84 -3.40 0.51 15.11
CA VAL A 84 -4.45 0.43 16.12
C VAL A 84 -3.81 0.37 17.50
N PHE A 85 -4.10 1.35 18.34
CA PHE A 85 -3.83 1.23 19.78
C PHE A 85 -4.89 0.30 20.37
N GLN A 86 -4.47 -0.85 20.84
CA GLN A 86 -5.36 -1.74 21.57
C GLN A 86 -5.48 -1.23 23.01
N PRO A 87 -6.70 -0.97 23.53
CA PRO A 87 -6.90 -0.60 24.93
C PRO A 87 -6.42 -1.72 25.88
N GLU A 88 -6.31 -1.46 27.18
CA GLU A 88 -5.71 -2.43 28.14
C GLU A 88 -6.48 -3.76 28.22
N ASN A 89 -7.82 -3.73 28.13
CA ASN A 89 -8.65 -4.93 27.98
C ASN A 89 -8.36 -5.72 26.69
N LEU A 90 -7.67 -5.10 25.73
CA LEU A 90 -7.20 -5.65 24.47
C LEU A 90 -5.66 -5.63 24.34
N LYS A 91 -4.92 -5.65 25.46
CA LYS A 91 -3.44 -5.79 25.55
C LYS A 91 -2.61 -4.51 25.41
N GLY A 92 -3.20 -3.31 25.45
CA GLY A 92 -2.48 -2.07 25.77
C GLY A 92 -1.29 -1.74 24.85
N ARG A 93 -1.38 -2.04 23.54
CA ARG A 93 -0.24 -1.94 22.61
C ARG A 93 -0.65 -1.50 21.22
N TRP A 94 0.26 -0.84 20.51
CA TRP A 94 0.12 -0.53 19.09
C TRP A 94 0.34 -1.79 18.25
N VAL A 95 -0.58 -2.05 17.32
CA VAL A 95 -0.48 -3.11 16.31
C VAL A 95 -0.67 -2.54 14.91
N ALA A 96 -0.02 -3.13 13.91
CA ALA A 96 -0.30 -2.81 12.52
C ALA A 96 -1.75 -3.20 12.21
N GLY A 97 -2.56 -2.28 11.71
CA GLY A 97 -4.00 -2.49 11.55
C GLY A 97 -4.40 -3.40 10.38
N TYR A 98 -3.44 -3.80 9.55
CA TYR A 98 -3.63 -4.75 8.44
C TYR A 98 -3.08 -6.15 8.76
N THR A 99 -2.97 -6.54 10.03
CA THR A 99 -2.78 -7.94 10.37
C THR A 99 -4.11 -8.68 10.26
N SER A 100 -4.11 -9.92 9.77
CA SER A 100 -5.33 -10.75 9.72
C SER A 100 -5.98 -10.92 11.08
N LYS A 101 -5.18 -10.82 12.15
CA LYS A 101 -5.62 -10.90 13.55
C LYS A 101 -6.45 -9.70 14.01
N GLU A 102 -6.42 -8.60 13.27
CA GLU A 102 -7.17 -7.38 13.61
C GLU A 102 -8.64 -7.48 13.19
N SER A 103 -8.91 -8.23 12.12
CA SER A 103 -10.26 -8.47 11.63
C SER A 103 -11.04 -9.34 12.62
N GLN A 104 -12.22 -8.85 13.01
CA GLN A 104 -13.22 -9.63 13.74
C GLN A 104 -14.14 -10.42 12.80
N ALA A 105 -14.14 -10.08 11.51
CA ALA A 105 -14.92 -10.75 10.48
C ALA A 105 -14.16 -11.89 9.83
N GLU A 106 -14.88 -12.93 9.44
CA GLU A 106 -14.35 -14.06 8.67
C GLU A 106 -14.03 -13.67 7.22
N PHE A 107 -12.91 -14.18 6.69
CA PHE A 107 -12.50 -13.93 5.32
C PHE A 107 -13.10 -14.93 4.34
N ILE A 108 -13.25 -14.52 3.07
CA ILE A 108 -13.77 -15.37 1.97
C ILE A 108 -12.94 -16.64 1.78
N TRP A 109 -11.62 -16.57 1.95
CA TRP A 109 -10.76 -17.74 1.79
C TRP A 109 -10.94 -18.76 2.92
N ASP A 110 -11.34 -18.33 4.14
CA ASP A 110 -11.68 -19.24 5.23
C ASP A 110 -13.00 -19.96 4.91
N ALA A 111 -13.99 -19.22 4.41
CA ALA A 111 -15.28 -19.78 3.98
C ALA A 111 -15.14 -20.76 2.80
N ALA A 112 -14.33 -20.39 1.81
CA ALA A 112 -14.01 -21.25 0.68
C ALA A 112 -13.29 -22.54 1.16
N GLU A 113 -12.31 -22.44 2.05
CA GLU A 113 -11.66 -23.63 2.61
C GLU A 113 -12.65 -24.51 3.36
N ARG A 114 -13.59 -23.98 4.16
CA ARG A 114 -14.62 -24.82 4.80
C ARG A 114 -15.44 -25.63 3.80
N ALA A 115 -15.67 -25.09 2.60
CA ALA A 115 -16.34 -25.76 1.49
C ALA A 115 -15.43 -26.68 0.66
N GLY A 116 -14.19 -26.92 1.11
CA GLY A 116 -13.24 -27.80 0.44
C GLY A 116 -12.48 -27.16 -0.73
N LYS A 117 -12.64 -25.85 -0.95
CA LYS A 117 -11.97 -25.11 -2.02
C LYS A 117 -10.51 -24.78 -1.68
N LYS A 118 -9.73 -24.47 -2.71
CA LYS A 118 -8.31 -24.14 -2.65
C LYS A 118 -8.09 -22.66 -2.98
N CYS A 119 -7.38 -21.96 -2.10
CA CYS A 119 -7.14 -20.53 -2.21
C CYS A 119 -5.66 -20.24 -2.47
N ILE A 120 -5.37 -19.28 -3.35
CA ILE A 120 -4.05 -18.68 -3.56
C ILE A 120 -4.16 -17.19 -3.20
N LEU A 121 -3.35 -16.72 -2.27
CA LEU A 121 -3.26 -15.31 -1.88
C LEU A 121 -1.87 -14.78 -2.22
N ILE A 122 -1.75 -13.71 -3.01
CA ILE A 122 -0.47 -13.17 -3.46
C ILE A 122 -0.37 -11.70 -3.09
N LYS A 123 0.44 -11.39 -2.07
CA LYS A 123 0.65 -10.03 -1.56
C LYS A 123 -0.67 -9.30 -1.24
N TYR A 124 -1.69 -10.03 -0.80
CA TYR A 124 -2.97 -9.42 -0.44
C TYR A 124 -2.89 -8.85 0.99
N PRO A 125 -3.05 -7.53 1.21
CA PRO A 125 -2.96 -6.94 2.55
C PRO A 125 -4.06 -7.49 3.48
N ALA A 126 -3.87 -7.45 4.79
CA ALA A 126 -4.75 -8.09 5.78
C ALA A 126 -4.77 -9.64 5.79
N SER A 127 -4.11 -10.32 4.85
CA SER A 127 -4.07 -11.78 4.84
C SER A 127 -3.01 -12.39 5.76
N TRP A 128 -2.04 -11.60 6.28
CA TRP A 128 -0.95 -12.11 7.12
C TRP A 128 -1.15 -11.81 8.62
N PRO A 129 -0.88 -12.76 9.55
CA PRO A 129 -0.48 -14.14 9.30
C PRO A 129 -1.59 -14.97 8.63
N PRO A 130 -1.27 -16.05 7.91
CA PRO A 130 -2.25 -16.81 7.15
C PRO A 130 -3.37 -17.34 8.06
N THR A 131 -4.63 -17.14 7.68
CA THR A 131 -5.78 -17.82 8.29
C THR A 131 -6.12 -19.11 7.54
N ILE A 132 -5.76 -19.18 6.25
CA ILE A 132 -5.82 -20.39 5.43
C ILE A 132 -4.96 -21.51 6.01
N LYS A 133 -5.40 -22.76 5.83
CA LYS A 133 -4.74 -23.97 6.35
C LYS A 133 -4.27 -24.92 5.25
N ARG A 134 -4.86 -24.85 4.07
CA ARG A 134 -4.68 -25.80 2.96
C ARG A 134 -4.38 -25.12 1.63
N GLY A 135 -4.55 -23.81 1.53
CA GLY A 135 -4.19 -22.99 0.38
C GLY A 135 -2.73 -22.57 0.36
N ILE A 136 -2.44 -21.62 -0.51
CA ILE A 136 -1.12 -21.01 -0.70
C ILE A 136 -1.23 -19.52 -0.38
N GLN A 137 -0.28 -19.01 0.38
CA GLN A 137 -0.15 -17.58 0.61
C GLN A 137 1.29 -17.15 0.34
N VAL A 138 1.44 -16.12 -0.47
CA VAL A 138 2.70 -15.49 -0.83
C VAL A 138 2.70 -14.11 -0.20
N CYS A 139 3.53 -13.92 0.81
CA CYS A 139 3.52 -12.73 1.66
C CYS A 139 2.10 -12.46 2.22
N GLY A 140 1.59 -11.23 2.12
CA GLY A 140 0.32 -10.80 2.71
C GLY A 140 0.48 -9.72 3.78
N CYS A 141 1.72 -9.29 4.03
CA CYS A 141 1.99 -8.02 4.67
C CYS A 141 1.66 -6.86 3.73
N HIS A 142 1.36 -5.70 4.29
CA HIS A 142 1.32 -4.44 3.55
C HIS A 142 2.72 -4.09 3.01
N VAL A 143 2.83 -3.01 2.21
CA VAL A 143 4.11 -2.56 1.64
C VAL A 143 5.18 -2.46 2.73
N ARG A 144 4.85 -1.89 3.90
CA ARG A 144 5.70 -1.95 5.11
C ARG A 144 4.96 -1.78 6.46
N PRO A 145 5.49 -2.35 7.57
CA PRO A 145 6.58 -3.31 7.57
C PRO A 145 6.15 -4.68 7.08
N CYS A 146 7.10 -5.43 6.51
CA CYS A 146 6.91 -6.81 6.09
C CYS A 146 7.75 -7.74 6.97
N VAL A 147 7.13 -8.79 7.51
CA VAL A 147 7.84 -9.78 8.37
C VAL A 147 8.87 -10.60 7.61
N HIS A 148 8.75 -10.66 6.28
CA HIS A 148 9.64 -11.45 5.42
C HIS A 148 10.85 -10.66 4.94
N GLN A 149 10.96 -9.39 5.35
CA GLN A 149 12.07 -8.51 5.02
C GLN A 149 13.15 -8.62 6.09
N LEU A 150 14.39 -8.90 5.66
CA LEU A 150 15.56 -9.05 6.54
C LEU A 150 16.28 -7.71 6.80
N ASP A 151 16.21 -6.78 5.84
CA ASP A 151 16.77 -5.45 5.94
C ASP A 151 16.05 -4.47 5.00
N ASN A 152 16.06 -3.18 5.33
CA ASN A 152 15.47 -2.11 4.54
C ASN A 152 16.23 -1.85 3.22
N SER A 153 15.60 -1.07 2.34
CA SER A 153 16.32 -0.44 1.23
C SER A 153 17.32 0.57 1.76
N HIS A 154 18.43 0.77 1.05
CA HIS A 154 19.49 1.70 1.46
C HIS A 154 19.95 2.56 0.30
N LEU A 155 20.18 3.84 0.54
CA LEU A 155 20.99 4.68 -0.34
C LEU A 155 22.40 4.79 0.23
N PHE A 156 23.38 4.38 -0.56
CA PHE A 156 24.79 4.64 -0.31
C PHE A 156 25.25 5.82 -1.14
N SER A 157 25.74 6.88 -0.50
CA SER A 157 26.00 8.15 -1.19
C SER A 157 27.22 8.90 -0.66
N THR A 158 27.92 9.60 -1.55
CA THR A 158 28.95 10.59 -1.16
C THR A 158 28.34 11.90 -0.66
N GLU A 159 27.11 12.21 -1.09
CA GLU A 159 26.30 13.33 -0.61
C GLU A 159 25.37 12.91 0.53
N SER A 160 24.98 13.87 1.37
CA SER A 160 24.10 13.63 2.51
C SER A 160 22.63 13.72 2.08
N TYR A 161 21.88 12.64 2.30
CA TYR A 161 20.43 12.58 2.15
C TYR A 161 19.80 12.09 3.46
N PRO A 162 18.51 12.36 3.73
CA PRO A 162 17.84 11.79 4.89
C PRO A 162 18.03 10.27 4.94
N LYS A 163 18.54 9.77 6.09
CA LYS A 163 18.81 8.35 6.36
C LYS A 163 19.75 7.63 5.37
N SER A 164 20.47 8.33 4.49
CA SER A 164 21.44 7.68 3.63
C SER A 164 22.68 7.22 4.39
N ILE A 165 23.36 6.23 3.84
CA ILE A 165 24.62 5.70 4.37
C ILE A 165 25.78 6.38 3.62
N PRO A 166 26.67 7.09 4.33
CA PRO A 166 27.76 7.82 3.69
C PRO A 166 28.80 6.87 3.10
N VAL A 167 29.29 7.20 1.90
CA VAL A 167 30.40 6.53 1.22
C VAL A 167 31.58 7.48 1.13
N THR A 168 32.70 7.10 1.74
CA THR A 168 33.96 7.81 1.56
C THR A 168 34.79 7.15 0.46
N LEU A 169 35.22 7.95 -0.52
CA LEU A 169 36.08 7.51 -1.61
C LEU A 169 37.54 7.88 -1.36
N LYS A 170 38.45 6.94 -1.67
CA LYS A 170 39.92 7.09 -1.58
C LYS A 170 40.57 6.43 -2.80
N PRO A 171 41.84 6.69 -3.14
CA PRO A 171 42.55 5.90 -4.15
C PRO A 171 42.45 4.39 -3.85
N ALA A 172 42.27 3.57 -4.90
CA ALA A 172 42.04 2.13 -4.79
C ALA A 172 43.31 1.31 -4.47
N GLU A 173 44.04 1.72 -3.45
CA GLU A 173 45.27 1.05 -3.01
C GLU A 173 44.99 -0.37 -2.49
N GLY A 174 45.85 -1.31 -2.89
CA GLY A 174 45.75 -2.71 -2.47
C GLY A 174 44.66 -3.52 -3.17
N TRP A 175 43.95 -2.96 -4.15
CA TRP A 175 43.02 -3.72 -4.99
C TRP A 175 43.75 -4.66 -5.96
N LYS A 176 43.17 -5.85 -6.15
CA LYS A 176 43.63 -6.82 -7.15
C LYS A 176 42.73 -6.80 -8.38
N ASN A 177 43.31 -7.14 -9.54
CA ASN A 177 42.61 -7.28 -10.83
C ASN A 177 41.87 -6.01 -11.30
N VAL A 178 42.38 -4.82 -10.95
CA VAL A 178 41.79 -3.54 -11.31
C VAL A 178 41.76 -3.39 -12.84
N PRO A 179 40.61 -3.07 -13.46
CA PRO A 179 40.53 -2.81 -14.90
C PRO A 179 41.39 -1.62 -15.33
N SER A 180 41.77 -1.58 -16.62
CA SER A 180 42.44 -0.42 -17.19
C SER A 180 41.59 0.84 -17.00
N SER A 181 42.23 1.93 -16.57
CA SER A 181 41.53 3.18 -16.31
C SER A 181 42.32 4.42 -16.76
N HIS A 182 41.60 5.41 -17.28
CA HIS A 182 42.14 6.71 -17.67
C HIS A 182 42.36 7.68 -16.48
N LEU A 183 41.80 7.37 -15.31
CA LEU A 183 41.97 8.12 -14.06
C LEU A 183 42.46 7.18 -12.96
N VAL A 184 43.01 7.72 -11.88
CA VAL A 184 43.36 6.92 -10.70
C VAL A 184 42.10 6.26 -10.15
N PRO A 185 41.98 4.92 -10.14
CA PRO A 185 40.77 4.27 -9.65
C PRO A 185 40.53 4.59 -8.17
N LEU A 186 39.25 4.77 -7.80
CA LEU A 186 38.83 5.06 -6.43
C LEU A 186 38.20 3.83 -5.78
N SER A 187 38.20 3.77 -4.46
CA SER A 187 37.56 2.73 -3.68
C SER A 187 36.76 3.30 -2.51
N GLY A 188 35.67 2.61 -2.19
CA GLY A 188 34.80 2.87 -1.05
C GLY A 188 34.23 1.57 -0.49
N CYS A 189 33.28 1.69 0.45
CA CYS A 189 32.62 0.55 1.08
C CYS A 189 31.11 0.82 1.18
N LEU A 190 30.31 -0.18 0.85
CA LEU A 190 28.88 -0.23 1.12
C LEU A 190 28.69 -1.04 2.40
N THR A 191 28.38 -0.39 3.51
CA THR A 191 28.18 -1.05 4.81
C THR A 191 26.70 -1.09 5.13
N PHE A 192 26.08 -2.25 4.97
CA PHE A 192 24.74 -2.50 5.48
C PHE A 192 24.82 -2.50 7.00
N PRO A 193 24.03 -1.65 7.69
CA PRO A 193 24.12 -1.48 9.13
C PRO A 193 23.56 -2.71 9.84
N LYS A 194 23.99 -2.91 11.08
CA LYS A 194 23.28 -3.79 12.01
C LYS A 194 21.89 -3.20 12.28
N GLY A 195 20.86 -4.05 12.33
CA GLY A 195 19.51 -3.63 12.68
C GLY A 195 19.42 -3.16 14.13
N GLU A 196 18.74 -2.03 14.36
CA GLU A 196 18.49 -1.52 15.70
C GLU A 196 17.13 -1.99 16.23
N LYS A 197 17.14 -2.55 17.44
CA LYS A 197 15.91 -3.00 18.10
C LYS A 197 15.13 -1.80 18.62
N VAL A 198 13.90 -1.65 18.14
CA VAL A 198 12.98 -0.66 18.70
C VAL A 198 12.52 -1.15 20.07
N THR A 199 12.98 -0.48 21.13
CA THR A 199 12.73 -0.89 22.52
C THR A 199 11.41 -0.39 23.08
N SER A 200 10.70 0.48 22.37
CA SER A 200 9.41 1.00 22.82
C SER A 200 8.35 1.07 21.70
N PRO A 201 7.11 0.58 21.93
CA PRO A 201 6.09 0.48 20.89
C PRO A 201 5.74 1.80 20.20
N GLU A 202 5.81 2.93 20.91
CA GLU A 202 5.51 4.26 20.36
C GLU A 202 6.54 4.77 19.35
N LYS A 203 7.72 4.13 19.28
CA LYS A 203 8.74 4.41 18.26
C LYS A 203 8.60 3.50 17.03
N ALA A 204 7.69 2.53 17.06
CA ALA A 204 7.43 1.67 15.92
C ALA A 204 6.63 2.44 14.85
N THR A 205 7.13 2.42 13.63
CA THR A 205 6.53 3.08 12.46
C THR A 205 6.26 2.07 11.36
N LEU A 206 5.62 2.49 10.27
CA LEU A 206 5.52 1.66 9.07
C LEU A 206 6.90 1.29 8.49
N SER A 207 7.98 1.98 8.85
CA SER A 207 9.35 1.65 8.40
C SER A 207 10.15 0.79 9.38
N THR A 208 9.58 0.39 10.52
CA THR A 208 10.29 -0.41 11.53
C THR A 208 10.44 -1.87 11.07
N PRO A 209 11.67 -2.38 10.84
CA PRO A 209 11.86 -3.77 10.43
C PRO A 209 11.36 -4.74 11.50
N LEU A 210 10.81 -5.86 11.05
CA LEU A 210 10.31 -6.93 11.94
C LEU A 210 11.33 -8.05 12.12
N CYS A 211 12.31 -8.18 11.23
CA CYS A 211 13.49 -9.03 11.38
C CYS A 211 14.73 -8.14 11.26
N LEU A 212 15.70 -8.31 12.17
CA LEU A 212 16.89 -7.45 12.25
C LEU A 212 18.16 -8.25 11.99
N SER A 213 19.00 -7.75 11.09
CA SER A 213 20.39 -8.21 10.98
C SER A 213 21.14 -7.92 12.29
N THR A 214 21.91 -8.89 12.76
CA THR A 214 22.70 -8.81 14.00
C THR A 214 24.15 -8.38 13.76
N GLU A 215 24.57 -8.31 12.50
CA GLU A 215 25.91 -7.91 12.07
C GLU A 215 25.87 -6.90 10.91
N GLU A 216 26.98 -6.18 10.74
CA GLU A 216 27.21 -5.38 9.54
C GLU A 216 27.58 -6.28 8.37
N LYS A 217 27.07 -5.96 7.17
CA LYS A 217 27.48 -6.62 5.94
C LYS A 217 28.14 -5.64 4.98
N LYS A 218 29.33 -6.01 4.47
CA LYS A 218 30.18 -5.10 3.68
C LYS A 218 30.35 -5.58 2.24
N PHE A 219 30.24 -4.64 1.31
CA PHE A 219 30.72 -4.77 -0.06
C PHE A 219 31.72 -3.66 -0.35
N TYR A 220 32.69 -3.96 -1.21
CA TYR A 220 33.73 -3.02 -1.60
C TYR A 220 33.43 -2.43 -2.96
N LEU A 221 33.60 -1.12 -3.08
CA LEU A 221 33.45 -0.38 -4.32
C LEU A 221 34.81 -0.15 -4.96
N LEU A 222 34.86 -0.27 -6.29
CA LEU A 222 35.94 0.18 -7.14
C LEU A 222 35.34 1.03 -8.27
N ILE A 223 35.73 2.30 -8.35
CA ILE A 223 35.26 3.26 -9.36
C ILE A 223 36.40 3.54 -10.31
N TYR A 224 36.14 3.49 -11.61
CA TYR A 224 37.17 3.69 -12.62
C TYR A 224 36.62 4.36 -13.88
N ALA A 225 37.50 5.04 -14.61
CA ALA A 225 37.22 5.73 -15.87
C ALA A 225 37.58 4.83 -17.06
N ALA A 226 36.59 4.24 -17.70
CA ALA A 226 36.76 3.34 -18.85
C ALA A 226 36.76 4.08 -20.20
N SER A 227 36.05 5.21 -20.31
CA SER A 227 35.85 5.94 -21.58
C SER A 227 36.77 7.16 -21.78
N GLY A 228 37.49 7.59 -20.75
CA GLY A 228 38.34 8.78 -20.79
C GLY A 228 37.58 10.12 -20.60
N GLN A 229 36.26 10.10 -20.42
CA GLN A 229 35.43 11.29 -20.18
C GLN A 229 35.14 11.56 -18.69
N GLY A 230 35.90 10.92 -17.79
CA GLY A 230 35.65 10.90 -16.35
C GLY A 230 35.31 9.51 -15.83
N TYR A 231 35.02 9.39 -14.53
CA TYR A 231 34.55 8.14 -13.94
C TYR A 231 33.18 7.76 -14.49
N ASP A 232 33.05 6.53 -14.99
CA ASP A 232 31.84 6.05 -15.66
C ASP A 232 31.52 4.58 -15.35
N ARG A 233 32.28 3.94 -14.45
CA ARG A 233 32.07 2.56 -14.00
C ARG A 233 32.21 2.42 -12.50
N VAL A 234 31.35 1.57 -11.93
CA VAL A 234 31.46 1.08 -10.56
C VAL A 234 31.45 -0.44 -10.55
N ILE A 235 32.46 -1.05 -9.94
CA ILE A 235 32.48 -2.45 -9.54
C ILE A 235 32.08 -2.55 -8.08
N ILE A 236 31.11 -3.41 -7.78
CA ILE A 236 30.76 -3.82 -6.41
C ILE A 236 31.28 -5.24 -6.22
N SER A 237 32.03 -5.50 -5.15
CA SER A 237 32.71 -6.78 -4.91
C SER A 237 32.63 -7.24 -3.46
N ARG A 238 32.70 -8.55 -3.21
CA ARG A 238 32.75 -9.13 -1.85
C ARG A 238 34.09 -8.90 -1.14
N SER A 239 35.13 -8.56 -1.89
CA SER A 239 36.48 -8.27 -1.39
C SER A 239 37.13 -7.17 -2.22
N ARG A 240 38.31 -6.68 -1.81
CA ARG A 240 39.13 -5.75 -2.62
C ARG A 240 39.84 -6.45 -3.80
N ASP A 241 39.05 -7.15 -4.59
CA ASP A 241 39.47 -7.88 -5.78
C ASP A 241 38.35 -7.77 -6.81
N ALA A 242 38.63 -7.13 -7.95
CA ALA A 242 37.66 -6.90 -9.00
C ALA A 242 37.25 -8.21 -9.72
N ALA A 243 38.05 -9.27 -9.63
CA ALA A 243 37.66 -10.60 -10.13
C ALA A 243 36.57 -11.26 -9.26
N ARG A 244 36.35 -10.77 -8.04
CA ARG A 244 35.29 -11.22 -7.12
C ARG A 244 34.03 -10.33 -7.17
N LYS A 245 33.90 -9.53 -8.23
CA LYS A 245 32.76 -8.63 -8.44
C LYS A 245 31.42 -9.38 -8.39
N VAL A 246 30.44 -8.73 -7.78
CA VAL A 246 29.02 -9.11 -7.83
C VAL A 246 28.24 -8.24 -8.82
N ALA A 247 28.76 -7.06 -9.14
CA ALA A 247 28.22 -6.16 -10.15
C ALA A 247 29.31 -5.30 -10.77
N GLU A 248 29.08 -4.88 -12.01
CA GLU A 248 29.82 -3.82 -12.70
C GLU A 248 28.81 -2.98 -13.45
N LEU A 249 28.69 -1.71 -13.08
CA LEU A 249 27.55 -0.85 -13.43
C LEU A 249 28.00 0.48 -14.04
N ARG A 250 27.17 0.98 -14.95
CA ARG A 250 27.11 2.37 -15.41
C ARG A 250 25.92 3.09 -14.77
N PRO A 251 25.90 4.44 -14.74
CA PRO A 251 24.73 5.19 -14.28
C PRO A 251 23.44 4.74 -14.98
N GLY A 252 22.41 4.48 -14.18
CA GLY A 252 21.12 3.96 -14.60
C GLY A 252 21.01 2.42 -14.60
N GLU A 253 22.11 1.67 -14.50
CA GLU A 253 22.10 0.21 -14.57
C GLU A 253 21.81 -0.46 -13.22
N TRP A 254 21.09 -1.57 -13.29
CA TRP A 254 20.88 -2.49 -12.17
C TRP A 254 21.89 -3.64 -12.20
N SER A 255 22.31 -4.10 -11.04
CA SER A 255 22.97 -5.40 -10.91
C SER A 255 21.98 -6.54 -11.17
N ASN A 256 22.51 -7.72 -11.48
CA ASN A 256 21.77 -8.96 -11.27
C ASN A 256 21.33 -9.08 -9.81
N TRP A 257 20.31 -9.90 -9.56
CA TRP A 257 19.91 -10.24 -8.20
C TRP A 257 21.02 -10.97 -7.46
N LEU A 258 21.38 -10.46 -6.27
CA LEU A 258 22.31 -11.10 -5.35
C LEU A 258 21.55 -12.04 -4.42
N LYS A 259 22.23 -13.11 -4.02
CA LYS A 259 21.79 -14.05 -2.98
C LYS A 259 22.89 -14.17 -1.94
N GLU A 260 22.54 -13.85 -0.70
CA GLU A 260 23.51 -13.54 0.34
C GLU A 260 23.00 -13.98 1.69
N ASP A 261 23.90 -14.46 2.56
CA ASP A 261 23.52 -14.88 3.91
C ASP A 261 23.54 -13.67 4.86
N PHE A 262 22.52 -13.55 5.70
CA PHE A 262 22.42 -12.55 6.75
C PHE A 262 22.21 -13.25 8.09
N LEU A 263 22.98 -12.88 9.11
CA LEU A 263 22.77 -13.35 10.47
C LEU A 263 21.72 -12.47 11.15
N THR A 264 20.54 -13.00 11.45
CA THR A 264 19.44 -12.25 12.08
C THR A 264 19.17 -12.72 13.51
N GLU A 265 18.29 -12.02 14.24
CA GLU A 265 17.84 -12.46 15.57
C GLU A 265 17.20 -13.87 15.53
N ASP A 266 16.66 -14.28 14.37
CA ASP A 266 16.04 -15.60 14.14
C ASP A 266 17.01 -16.62 13.52
N GLY A 267 18.32 -16.34 13.58
CA GLY A 267 19.37 -17.17 13.01
C GLY A 267 19.80 -16.77 11.61
N LYS A 268 20.53 -17.65 10.93
CA LYS A 268 21.06 -17.38 9.59
C LYS A 268 19.95 -17.51 8.55
N LYS A 269 19.72 -16.46 7.75
CA LYS A 269 18.69 -16.43 6.69
C LYS A 269 19.31 -16.05 5.34
N ARG A 270 18.75 -16.59 4.25
CA ARG A 270 19.15 -16.26 2.88
C ARG A 270 18.34 -15.07 2.36
N GLY A 271 19.03 -13.99 2.02
CA GLY A 271 18.43 -12.75 1.52
C GLY A 271 18.69 -12.52 0.03
N THR A 272 17.70 -11.97 -0.67
CA THR A 272 17.80 -11.48 -2.05
C THR A 272 17.62 -9.98 -2.12
N PHE A 273 18.50 -9.31 -2.87
CA PHE A 273 18.45 -7.87 -3.15
C PHE A 273 19.26 -7.55 -4.42
N ARG A 274 19.20 -6.32 -4.92
CA ARG A 274 20.05 -5.85 -6.02
C ARG A 274 20.43 -4.39 -5.85
N PHE A 275 21.49 -3.98 -6.52
CA PHE A 275 21.97 -2.60 -6.54
C PHE A 275 21.55 -1.89 -7.83
N LYS A 276 21.33 -0.58 -7.74
CA LYS A 276 21.28 0.34 -8.89
C LYS A 276 22.34 1.41 -8.70
N LEU A 277 23.11 1.68 -9.74
CA LEU A 277 23.92 2.90 -9.79
C LEU A 277 23.01 4.04 -10.27
N GLU A 278 22.42 4.78 -9.33
CA GLU A 278 21.49 5.87 -9.64
C GLU A 278 22.23 7.07 -10.25
N GLU A 279 23.41 7.40 -9.70
CA GLU A 279 24.21 8.54 -10.16
C GLU A 279 25.70 8.28 -9.97
N LEU A 280 26.51 8.73 -10.93
CA LEU A 280 27.96 8.90 -10.81
C LEU A 280 28.38 10.13 -11.62
N SER A 281 28.92 11.15 -10.97
CA SER A 281 29.50 12.30 -11.68
C SER A 281 30.87 11.95 -12.29
N PRO A 282 31.27 12.59 -13.40
CA PRO A 282 32.58 12.37 -14.02
C PRO A 282 33.79 12.57 -13.10
N ASP A 283 33.64 13.38 -12.04
CA ASP A 283 34.67 13.63 -11.02
C ASP A 283 34.48 12.78 -9.73
N ALA A 284 33.50 11.87 -9.72
CA ALA A 284 33.11 11.00 -8.61
C ALA A 284 32.74 11.71 -7.30
N LYS A 285 32.50 13.04 -7.33
CA LYS A 285 31.99 13.76 -6.15
C LYS A 285 30.56 13.40 -5.82
N LYS A 286 29.76 13.07 -6.84
CA LYS A 286 28.40 12.56 -6.68
C LYS A 286 28.38 11.09 -7.03
N LEU A 287 27.97 10.28 -6.07
CA LEU A 287 27.75 8.85 -6.20
C LEU A 287 26.47 8.53 -5.45
N LYS A 288 25.52 7.87 -6.13
CA LYS A 288 24.32 7.31 -5.51
C LYS A 288 24.19 5.86 -5.94
N ILE A 289 24.31 4.95 -4.98
CA ILE A 289 24.04 3.52 -5.18
C ILE A 289 22.85 3.14 -4.31
N TYR A 290 21.74 2.80 -4.94
CA TYR A 290 20.56 2.31 -4.27
C TYR A 290 20.64 0.79 -4.13
N SER A 291 20.33 0.26 -2.95
CA SER A 291 20.02 -1.14 -2.73
C SER A 291 18.53 -1.28 -2.50
N THR A 292 17.90 -2.24 -3.18
CA THR A 292 16.55 -2.68 -2.77
C THR A 292 16.58 -3.18 -1.33
N GLN A 293 15.40 -3.30 -0.73
CA GLN A 293 15.24 -4.09 0.49
C GLN A 293 15.77 -5.52 0.31
N VAL A 294 16.17 -6.12 1.43
CA VAL A 294 16.63 -7.51 1.48
C VAL A 294 15.44 -8.39 1.86
N MET A 295 14.98 -9.21 0.92
CA MET A 295 13.88 -10.14 1.16
C MET A 295 14.40 -11.54 1.48
N ASN A 296 13.79 -12.19 2.47
CA ASN A 296 14.06 -13.59 2.76
C ASN A 296 13.61 -14.44 1.55
N SER A 297 14.50 -15.26 0.99
CA SER A 297 14.20 -16.11 -0.17
C SER A 297 13.60 -17.48 0.20
N GLU A 298 13.54 -17.82 1.47
CA GLU A 298 13.20 -19.16 1.97
C GLU A 298 11.94 -19.17 2.85
N GLU A 299 11.52 -18.02 3.39
CA GLU A 299 10.38 -17.93 4.31
C GLU A 299 9.56 -16.67 4.04
N PHE A 300 8.88 -16.63 2.89
CA PHE A 300 7.89 -15.60 2.54
C PHE A 300 6.57 -16.17 2.03
N THR A 301 6.37 -17.48 2.19
CA THR A 301 5.18 -18.19 1.75
C THR A 301 4.62 -19.06 2.87
N PHE A 302 3.35 -19.42 2.74
CA PHE A 302 2.70 -20.49 3.46
C PHE A 302 2.11 -21.49 2.43
N PRO A 303 2.48 -22.78 2.48
CA PRO A 303 3.58 -23.34 3.27
C PRO A 303 4.94 -22.79 2.84
N SER A 304 5.90 -22.66 3.76
CA SER A 304 7.22 -22.04 3.52
C SER A 304 8.05 -22.77 2.44
N SER A 305 7.79 -24.05 2.22
CA SER A 305 8.46 -24.85 1.19
C SER A 305 8.32 -24.30 -0.23
N LEU A 306 7.33 -23.43 -0.50
CA LEU A 306 7.12 -22.79 -1.81
C LEU A 306 8.04 -21.61 -2.08
N SER A 307 8.66 -21.02 -1.06
CA SER A 307 9.46 -19.79 -1.21
C SER A 307 10.66 -19.98 -2.13
N GLN A 308 11.38 -21.08 -1.98
CA GLN A 308 12.53 -21.38 -2.84
C GLN A 308 12.06 -21.68 -4.28
N GLU A 309 10.99 -22.47 -4.43
CA GLU A 309 10.39 -22.79 -5.74
C GLU A 309 10.04 -21.50 -6.51
N LEU A 310 9.32 -20.57 -5.87
CA LEU A 310 8.95 -19.30 -6.48
C LEU A 310 10.16 -18.40 -6.76
N THR A 311 11.14 -18.35 -5.85
CA THR A 311 12.37 -17.58 -6.07
C THR A 311 13.16 -18.08 -7.28
N GLU A 312 13.15 -19.39 -7.54
CA GLU A 312 13.86 -20.00 -8.67
C GLU A 312 13.06 -19.92 -9.99
N LYS A 313 11.74 -20.09 -9.94
CA LYS A 313 10.88 -20.15 -11.14
C LYS A 313 10.35 -18.80 -11.59
N VAL A 314 10.07 -17.90 -10.66
CA VAL A 314 9.51 -16.56 -10.92
C VAL A 314 10.59 -15.49 -10.76
N GLY A 315 11.42 -15.63 -9.72
CA GLY A 315 12.50 -14.69 -9.39
C GLY A 315 12.37 -14.13 -7.97
N PRO A 316 13.32 -13.32 -7.51
CA PRO A 316 13.26 -12.72 -6.18
C PRO A 316 12.04 -11.82 -5.98
N PHE A 317 11.32 -12.02 -4.88
CA PHE A 317 10.17 -11.21 -4.52
C PHE A 317 10.62 -9.86 -3.92
N ILE A 318 9.87 -8.79 -4.22
CA ILE A 318 9.94 -7.52 -3.49
C ILE A 318 8.55 -7.13 -3.01
N THR A 319 8.46 -6.64 -1.78
CA THR A 319 7.23 -6.08 -1.20
C THR A 319 7.14 -4.58 -1.44
N ASP A 320 8.27 -3.89 -1.40
CA ASP A 320 8.38 -2.44 -1.56
C ASP A 320 8.96 -2.06 -2.92
N MET A 321 8.33 -1.06 -3.53
CA MET A 321 8.60 -0.63 -4.90
C MET A 321 9.53 0.58 -4.99
N GLY A 322 10.29 0.84 -3.93
CA GLY A 322 11.11 2.02 -3.76
C GLY A 322 10.37 3.16 -3.05
N TRP A 323 9.33 2.87 -2.28
CA TRP A 323 8.47 3.89 -1.66
C TRP A 323 9.23 4.83 -0.74
N GLU A 324 10.02 4.27 0.18
CA GLU A 324 10.89 5.06 1.07
C GLU A 324 11.96 5.84 0.29
N GLY A 325 12.44 5.28 -0.83
CA GLY A 325 13.45 5.93 -1.63
C GLY A 325 12.91 7.09 -2.48
N LEU A 326 11.68 6.96 -2.98
CA LEU A 326 11.01 7.97 -3.80
C LEU A 326 10.56 9.15 -2.95
N GLY A 327 9.99 8.88 -1.77
CA GLY A 327 9.45 9.91 -0.89
C GLY A 327 7.93 9.92 -0.77
N HIS A 328 7.42 10.58 0.27
CA HIS A 328 5.99 10.66 0.59
C HIS A 328 5.62 12.02 1.20
N ALA A 329 4.58 12.69 0.67
CA ALA A 329 3.90 13.83 1.30
C ALA A 329 4.84 14.86 1.97
N GLY A 330 5.73 15.48 1.19
CA GLY A 330 6.69 16.49 1.66
C GLY A 330 7.92 15.93 2.39
N ARG A 331 8.02 14.62 2.58
CA ARG A 331 9.22 13.91 3.07
C ARG A 331 9.81 13.10 1.92
N SER A 332 10.48 13.77 1.00
CA SER A 332 11.30 13.07 0.03
C SER A 332 12.64 12.69 0.66
N TYR A 333 13.04 11.43 0.49
CA TYR A 333 14.43 11.05 0.76
C TYR A 333 15.31 11.29 -0.46
N ASP A 334 14.71 11.51 -1.65
CA ASP A 334 15.39 11.72 -2.93
C ASP A 334 16.45 10.64 -3.20
N TRP A 335 16.19 9.39 -2.78
CA TRP A 335 17.15 8.31 -2.99
C TRP A 335 17.14 7.80 -4.42
N ILE A 336 15.95 7.72 -5.02
CA ILE A 336 15.74 7.19 -6.37
C ILE A 336 14.89 8.15 -7.20
N SER A 337 15.07 8.12 -8.52
CA SER A 337 14.23 8.82 -9.48
C SER A 337 12.88 8.12 -9.71
N GLU A 338 11.95 8.87 -10.29
CA GLU A 338 10.66 8.37 -10.79
C GLU A 338 10.85 7.21 -11.78
N LYS A 339 11.91 7.28 -12.61
CA LYS A 339 12.27 6.20 -13.52
C LYS A 339 12.60 4.91 -12.77
N THR A 340 13.41 5.01 -11.71
CA THR A 340 13.79 3.86 -10.87
C THR A 340 12.58 3.27 -10.15
N PHE A 341 11.68 4.11 -9.66
CA PHE A 341 10.41 3.66 -9.07
C PHE A 341 9.52 2.94 -10.10
N LEU A 342 9.42 3.46 -11.34
CA LEU A 342 8.69 2.79 -12.42
C LEU A 342 9.31 1.43 -12.78
N GLU A 343 10.64 1.34 -12.89
CA GLU A 343 11.34 0.08 -13.16
C GLU A 343 11.13 -0.97 -12.06
N LEU A 344 11.09 -0.53 -10.80
CA LEU A 344 10.70 -1.40 -9.69
C LEU A 344 9.24 -1.79 -9.86
N SER A 345 8.32 -0.84 -10.00
CA SER A 345 6.87 -1.06 -10.17
C SER A 345 6.57 -2.08 -11.28
N ASP A 346 7.19 -1.92 -12.45
CA ASP A 346 7.15 -2.88 -13.57
C ASP A 346 7.63 -4.28 -13.16
N TYR A 347 8.74 -4.36 -12.41
CA TYR A 347 9.25 -5.63 -11.92
C TYR A 347 8.25 -6.35 -11.01
N GLN A 348 7.64 -5.68 -10.02
CA GLN A 348 6.66 -6.36 -9.14
C GLN A 348 5.37 -6.67 -9.88
N ASN A 349 4.83 -5.76 -10.69
CA ASN A 349 3.61 -6.04 -11.46
C ASN A 349 3.82 -7.27 -12.37
N ASN A 350 4.97 -7.35 -13.03
CA ASN A 350 5.35 -8.53 -13.79
C ASN A 350 5.49 -9.77 -12.89
N TRP A 351 6.20 -9.65 -11.76
CA TRP A 351 6.39 -10.75 -10.82
C TRP A 351 5.07 -11.28 -10.27
N LEU A 352 4.11 -10.42 -9.95
CA LEU A 352 2.77 -10.78 -9.47
C LEU A 352 2.00 -11.56 -10.54
N ALA A 353 2.02 -11.11 -11.80
CA ALA A 353 1.42 -11.86 -12.91
C ALA A 353 2.08 -13.23 -13.10
N GLU A 354 3.41 -13.29 -13.18
CA GLU A 354 4.14 -14.56 -13.38
C GLU A 354 3.94 -15.52 -12.19
N CYS A 355 3.89 -15.00 -10.96
CA CYS A 355 3.57 -15.79 -9.76
C CYS A 355 2.15 -16.36 -9.82
N ALA A 356 1.16 -15.53 -10.19
CA ALA A 356 -0.22 -15.98 -10.35
C ALA A 356 -0.31 -17.08 -11.41
N ILE A 357 0.24 -16.84 -12.60
CA ILE A 357 0.25 -17.79 -13.72
C ILE A 357 0.95 -19.10 -13.34
N TYR A 358 2.11 -19.02 -12.68
CA TYR A 358 2.85 -20.21 -12.26
C TYR A 358 2.03 -21.03 -11.27
N LEU A 359 1.47 -20.41 -10.23
CA LEU A 359 0.70 -21.12 -9.22
C LEU A 359 -0.60 -21.71 -9.79
N THR A 360 -1.35 -20.96 -10.60
CA THR A 360 -2.62 -21.43 -11.17
C THR A 360 -2.46 -22.54 -12.21
N LYS A 361 -1.29 -22.64 -12.86
CA LYS A 361 -0.97 -23.75 -13.79
C LYS A 361 -0.45 -25.00 -13.09
N ASN A 362 0.21 -24.86 -11.94
CA ASN A 362 0.94 -25.96 -11.31
C ASN A 362 0.34 -26.46 -10.00
N LYS A 363 -0.65 -25.75 -9.43
CA LYS A 363 -1.28 -26.08 -8.16
C LYS A 363 -2.81 -26.09 -8.34
N GLU A 364 -3.51 -26.86 -7.51
CA GLU A 364 -4.97 -26.81 -7.46
C GLU A 364 -5.45 -25.49 -6.86
N TRP A 365 -6.48 -24.89 -7.48
CA TRP A 365 -7.03 -23.62 -7.04
C TRP A 365 -8.49 -23.42 -7.50
N ASP A 366 -9.21 -22.64 -6.71
CA ASP A 366 -10.56 -22.14 -6.98
C ASP A 366 -10.61 -20.61 -6.84
N LEU A 367 -9.88 -20.05 -5.88
CA LEU A 367 -9.77 -18.60 -5.66
C LEU A 367 -8.31 -18.16 -5.74
N CYS A 368 -8.02 -17.10 -6.48
CA CYS A 368 -6.70 -16.48 -6.55
C CYS A 368 -6.82 -14.96 -6.36
N PHE A 369 -6.34 -14.43 -5.24
CA PHE A 369 -6.43 -13.00 -4.90
C PHE A 369 -5.03 -12.41 -4.89
N LEU A 370 -4.84 -11.27 -5.55
CA LEU A 370 -3.56 -10.56 -5.55
C LEU A 370 -3.74 -9.05 -5.48
N GLN A 371 -2.70 -8.33 -5.06
CA GLN A 371 -2.73 -6.87 -4.95
C GLN A 371 -1.43 -6.20 -5.41
N SER A 372 -1.58 -5.17 -6.23
CA SER A 372 -0.53 -4.22 -6.64
C SER A 372 -0.77 -2.87 -5.96
N HIS A 373 0.30 -2.20 -5.51
CA HIS A 373 0.21 -1.02 -4.63
C HIS A 373 0.92 0.23 -5.20
N CYS A 374 1.51 0.15 -6.40
CA CYS A 374 2.41 1.20 -6.90
C CYS A 374 1.73 2.54 -7.18
N VAL A 375 0.43 2.55 -7.52
CA VAL A 375 -0.30 3.78 -7.85
C VAL A 375 -0.61 4.60 -6.60
N ASP A 376 -1.10 4.00 -5.51
CA ASP A 376 -1.33 4.71 -4.25
C ASP A 376 -0.06 5.41 -3.75
N CYS A 377 1.06 4.68 -3.77
CA CYS A 377 2.38 5.26 -3.56
C CYS A 377 2.59 6.50 -4.44
N ALA A 378 2.58 6.36 -5.76
CA ALA A 378 2.85 7.52 -6.62
C ALA A 378 1.86 8.68 -6.44
N ASN A 379 0.59 8.41 -6.10
CA ASN A 379 -0.38 9.46 -5.78
C ASN A 379 0.11 10.32 -4.61
N HIS A 380 0.49 9.69 -3.51
CA HIS A 380 1.06 10.37 -2.35
C HIS A 380 2.38 11.10 -2.60
N TYR A 381 3.13 10.70 -3.63
CA TYR A 381 4.37 11.38 -4.02
C TYR A 381 4.09 12.62 -4.88
N CYS A 382 3.18 12.53 -5.86
CA CYS A 382 3.10 13.54 -6.91
C CYS A 382 1.71 13.80 -7.51
N ILE A 383 0.59 13.35 -6.94
CA ILE A 383 -0.73 13.66 -7.53
C ILE A 383 -0.98 15.16 -7.59
N ASP A 384 -0.63 15.90 -6.53
CA ASP A 384 -0.73 17.37 -6.50
C ASP A 384 0.18 18.00 -7.57
N ARG A 385 1.38 17.44 -7.77
CA ARG A 385 2.32 17.94 -8.77
C ARG A 385 1.87 17.61 -10.19
N ALA A 386 1.08 16.56 -10.40
CA ALA A 386 0.54 16.13 -11.69
C ALA A 386 -0.75 16.86 -12.10
N ASP A 387 -1.49 17.39 -11.12
CA ASP A 387 -2.83 17.90 -11.35
C ASP A 387 -2.81 19.39 -11.73
N PRO A 388 -3.21 19.76 -12.96
CA PRO A 388 -3.19 21.14 -13.42
C PRO A 388 -4.19 22.05 -12.68
N LEU A 389 -5.12 21.49 -11.90
CA LEU A 389 -6.00 22.28 -11.05
C LEU A 389 -5.28 22.85 -9.82
N VAL A 390 -4.20 22.21 -9.37
CA VAL A 390 -3.46 22.62 -8.16
C VAL A 390 -2.00 22.99 -8.45
N ASN A 391 -1.42 22.54 -9.57
CA ASN A 391 -0.09 22.92 -10.01
C ASN A 391 -0.13 23.77 -11.29
N GLU A 392 0.18 25.07 -11.16
CA GLU A 392 0.24 26.01 -12.27
C GLU A 392 1.44 25.79 -13.21
N ASN A 393 2.45 25.02 -12.79
CA ASN A 393 3.61 24.69 -13.62
C ASN A 393 3.27 23.58 -14.62
N GLU A 394 2.77 23.96 -15.80
CA GLU A 394 2.32 23.03 -16.85
C GLU A 394 3.36 21.97 -17.24
N LYS A 395 4.65 22.32 -17.25
CA LYS A 395 5.72 21.38 -17.63
C LYS A 395 5.90 20.30 -16.57
N GLU A 396 5.83 20.69 -15.30
CA GLU A 396 5.92 19.77 -14.18
C GLU A 396 4.65 18.91 -14.06
N ALA A 397 3.48 19.53 -14.18
CA ALA A 397 2.19 18.84 -14.21
C ALA A 397 2.14 17.75 -15.27
N LYS A 398 2.56 18.08 -16.50
CA LYS A 398 2.64 17.11 -17.59
C LYS A 398 3.62 15.97 -17.28
N TYR A 399 4.80 16.27 -16.74
CA TYR A 399 5.80 15.25 -16.40
C TYR A 399 5.27 14.24 -15.38
N TYR A 400 4.69 14.73 -14.27
CA TYR A 400 4.16 13.84 -13.24
C TYR A 400 2.89 13.11 -13.67
N LEU A 401 2.08 13.72 -14.53
CA LEU A 401 0.95 13.04 -15.14
C LEU A 401 1.42 11.86 -16.01
N GLU A 402 2.42 12.06 -16.87
CA GLU A 402 3.00 10.99 -17.69
C GLU A 402 3.61 9.87 -16.83
N PHE A 403 4.21 10.22 -15.68
CA PHE A 403 4.70 9.25 -14.71
C PHE A 403 3.57 8.41 -14.08
N LEU A 404 2.50 9.05 -13.60
CA LEU A 404 1.32 8.35 -13.06
C LEU A 404 0.68 7.44 -14.12
N GLU A 405 0.55 7.93 -15.35
CA GLU A 405 0.02 7.14 -16.47
C GLU A 405 0.89 5.92 -16.78
N SER A 406 2.21 6.05 -16.73
CA SER A 406 3.14 4.93 -16.95
C SER A 406 2.96 3.80 -15.93
N LEU A 407 2.65 4.14 -14.67
CA LEU A 407 2.36 3.15 -13.63
C LEU A 407 1.03 2.43 -13.86
N HIS A 408 0.00 3.13 -14.33
CA HIS A 408 -1.26 2.50 -14.73
C HIS A 408 -1.08 1.57 -15.93
N GLN A 409 -0.25 1.97 -16.91
CA GLN A 409 0.10 1.11 -18.04
C GLN A 409 0.86 -0.16 -17.61
N SER A 410 1.68 -0.07 -16.56
CA SER A 410 2.33 -1.23 -15.94
C SER A 410 1.31 -2.22 -15.37
N GLN A 411 0.33 -1.71 -14.61
CA GLN A 411 -0.76 -2.52 -14.06
C GLN A 411 -1.66 -3.11 -15.16
N ASP A 412 -1.92 -2.36 -16.23
CA ASP A 412 -2.70 -2.86 -17.40
C ASP A 412 -2.00 -4.05 -18.09
N LYS A 413 -0.68 -4.00 -18.24
CA LYS A 413 0.11 -5.14 -18.75
C LYS A 413 0.00 -6.37 -17.84
N MET A 414 0.03 -6.18 -16.51
CA MET A 414 -0.18 -7.24 -15.54
C MET A 414 -1.58 -7.87 -15.69
N ILE A 415 -2.62 -7.05 -15.81
CA ILE A 415 -4.00 -7.49 -16.06
C ILE A 415 -4.07 -8.32 -17.35
N GLY A 416 -3.50 -7.81 -18.46
CA GLY A 416 -3.46 -8.49 -19.75
C GLY A 416 -2.82 -9.88 -19.67
N LYS A 417 -1.63 -9.97 -19.07
CA LYS A 417 -0.92 -11.24 -18.87
C LYS A 417 -1.73 -12.27 -18.09
N ILE A 418 -2.40 -11.83 -17.02
CA ILE A 418 -3.23 -12.72 -16.21
C ILE A 418 -4.43 -13.19 -17.03
N MET A 419 -5.17 -12.27 -17.67
CA MET A 419 -6.33 -12.58 -18.50
C MET A 419 -6.02 -13.61 -19.59
N GLU A 420 -4.89 -13.47 -20.29
CA GLU A 420 -4.47 -14.37 -21.37
C GLU A 420 -4.14 -15.80 -20.89
N ASN A 421 -3.97 -16.00 -19.58
CA ASN A 421 -3.61 -17.28 -18.98
C ASN A 421 -4.72 -17.89 -18.12
N MET A 422 -5.91 -17.29 -18.09
CA MET A 422 -7.09 -17.85 -17.43
C MET A 422 -8.01 -18.52 -18.46
N ASP A 423 -8.64 -19.62 -18.05
CA ASP A 423 -9.56 -20.38 -18.89
C ASP A 423 -10.95 -19.73 -18.96
N GLU A 424 -11.78 -20.21 -19.90
CA GLU A 424 -13.15 -19.71 -20.10
C GLU A 424 -14.09 -19.98 -18.92
N ASN A 425 -13.67 -20.74 -17.90
CA ASN A 425 -14.44 -21.04 -16.70
C ASN A 425 -14.08 -20.10 -15.53
N THR A 426 -13.23 -19.11 -15.76
CA THR A 426 -12.69 -18.23 -14.72
C THR A 426 -13.41 -16.86 -14.72
N LEU A 427 -13.88 -16.45 -13.54
CA LEU A 427 -14.30 -15.09 -13.27
C LEU A 427 -13.07 -14.22 -12.98
N ILE A 428 -12.91 -13.11 -13.69
CA ILE A 428 -11.86 -12.13 -13.47
C ILE A 428 -12.48 -10.85 -12.92
N ILE A 429 -11.97 -10.38 -11.78
CA ILE A 429 -12.40 -9.14 -11.13
C ILE A 429 -11.18 -8.23 -11.01
N VAL A 430 -11.27 -7.02 -11.55
CA VAL A 430 -10.31 -5.94 -11.28
C VAL A 430 -10.99 -4.94 -10.36
N ILE A 431 -10.35 -4.64 -9.23
CA ILE A 431 -10.94 -3.78 -8.19
C ILE A 431 -9.89 -2.88 -7.53
N SER A 432 -10.29 -1.67 -7.12
CA SER A 432 -9.53 -0.85 -6.17
C SER A 432 -10.27 -0.69 -4.84
N ASP A 433 -9.50 -0.54 -3.78
CA ASP A 433 -9.98 -0.28 -2.42
C ASP A 433 -10.43 1.16 -2.21
N HIS A 434 -9.77 2.11 -2.88
CA HIS A 434 -10.16 3.50 -3.01
C HIS A 434 -9.48 4.13 -4.23
N GLY A 435 -9.81 5.38 -4.53
CA GLY A 435 -9.03 6.21 -5.44
C GLY A 435 -8.08 7.19 -4.72
N GLY A 436 -7.56 8.16 -5.48
CA GLY A 436 -6.70 9.24 -4.99
C GLY A 436 -7.16 10.58 -5.59
N ILE A 437 -7.08 11.65 -4.80
CA ILE A 437 -7.33 13.02 -5.27
C ILE A 437 -6.16 13.94 -4.94
N ALA A 438 -6.04 15.01 -5.71
CA ALA A 438 -5.16 16.11 -5.33
C ALA A 438 -5.72 16.90 -4.14
N SER A 439 -4.85 17.65 -3.47
CA SER A 439 -5.18 18.54 -2.36
C SER A 439 -4.70 19.96 -2.63
N VAL A 440 -5.34 20.96 -2.02
CA VAL A 440 -4.87 22.34 -2.12
C VAL A 440 -3.59 22.48 -1.31
N SER A 441 -2.47 22.71 -1.98
CA SER A 441 -1.10 22.69 -1.41
C SER A 441 -0.92 23.58 -0.17
N ASP A 442 -1.68 24.67 -0.09
CA ASP A 442 -1.49 25.71 0.92
C ASP A 442 -2.47 25.62 2.09
N VAL A 443 -3.34 24.60 2.11
CA VAL A 443 -4.41 24.48 3.10
C VAL A 443 -4.28 23.17 3.88
N SER A 444 -3.85 23.29 5.14
CA SER A 444 -3.81 22.18 6.08
C SER A 444 -4.77 22.46 7.24
N ILE A 445 -5.68 21.51 7.51
CA ILE A 445 -6.60 21.60 8.63
C ILE A 445 -5.96 20.93 9.85
N ASP A 446 -5.41 21.72 10.76
CA ASP A 446 -4.91 21.22 12.04
C ASP A 446 -6.07 21.07 13.04
N LEU A 447 -6.58 19.85 13.15
CA LEU A 447 -7.65 19.52 14.12
C LEU A 447 -7.21 19.71 15.56
N LEU A 448 -5.92 19.53 15.90
CA LEU A 448 -5.43 19.74 17.26
C LEU A 448 -5.51 21.22 17.61
N GLU A 449 -5.00 22.08 16.73
CA GLU A 449 -5.07 23.54 16.93
C GLU A 449 -6.52 24.03 17.03
N LEU A 450 -7.41 23.53 16.16
CA LEU A 450 -8.83 23.90 16.17
C LEU A 450 -9.51 23.56 17.50
N LEU A 451 -9.30 22.35 18.01
CA LEU A 451 -9.90 21.90 19.26
C LEU A 451 -9.23 22.53 20.49
N GLU A 452 -7.93 22.82 20.42
CA GLU A 452 -7.18 23.51 21.49
C GLU A 452 -7.68 24.94 21.71
N LYS A 453 -7.91 25.71 20.63
CA LYS A 453 -8.46 27.07 20.67
C LYS A 453 -9.82 27.16 21.37
N GLU A 454 -10.59 26.08 21.31
CA GLU A 454 -11.91 25.96 21.92
C GLU A 454 -11.87 25.39 23.35
N GLY A 455 -10.66 25.15 23.88
CA GLY A 455 -10.42 24.59 25.21
C GLY A 455 -10.90 23.15 25.36
N LEU A 456 -10.95 22.39 24.26
CA LEU A 456 -11.37 20.98 24.25
C LEU A 456 -10.20 20.02 24.45
N LEU A 457 -8.98 20.42 24.08
CA LEU A 457 -7.77 19.63 24.30
C LEU A 457 -6.58 20.51 24.67
N THR A 458 -5.48 19.87 25.06
CA THR A 458 -4.21 20.52 25.38
C THR A 458 -3.07 19.77 24.74
N THR A 459 -2.19 20.51 24.05
CA THR A 459 -0.93 20.00 23.55
C THR A 459 0.24 20.44 24.44
N VAL A 460 1.28 19.62 24.46
CA VAL A 460 2.55 19.89 25.13
C VAL A 460 3.63 19.78 24.07
N GLU A 461 4.52 20.75 24.03
CA GLU A 461 5.64 20.76 23.10
C GLU A 461 6.76 19.87 23.64
N ASP A 462 7.26 18.96 22.80
CA ASP A 462 8.47 18.21 23.10
C ASP A 462 9.67 19.17 23.03
N PRO A 463 10.44 19.34 24.12
CA PRO A 463 11.52 20.33 24.17
C PRO A 463 12.73 19.97 23.28
N THR A 464 12.80 18.72 22.81
CA THR A 464 13.89 18.23 21.94
C THR A 464 13.52 18.25 20.47
N THR A 465 12.30 17.85 20.12
CA THR A 465 11.85 17.78 18.72
C THR A 465 11.01 18.99 18.30
N HIS A 466 10.60 19.84 19.26
CA HIS A 466 9.62 20.91 19.09
C HIS A 466 8.26 20.44 18.54
N SER A 467 8.00 19.13 18.55
CA SER A 467 6.73 18.57 18.09
C SER A 467 5.67 18.73 19.17
N LYS A 468 4.48 19.21 18.79
CA LYS A 468 3.31 19.20 19.67
C LYS A 468 2.82 17.77 19.88
N ARG A 469 2.66 17.37 21.14
CA ARG A 469 2.06 16.10 21.53
C ARG A 469 0.81 16.37 22.35
N LEU A 470 -0.23 15.58 22.12
CA LEU A 470 -1.46 15.65 22.91
C LEU A 470 -1.21 15.19 24.36
N ASP A 471 -1.64 15.99 25.34
CA ASP A 471 -1.68 15.59 26.75
C ASP A 471 -3.09 15.12 27.12
N LEU A 472 -3.27 13.80 27.10
CA LEU A 472 -4.55 13.16 27.39
C LEU A 472 -5.03 13.42 28.83
N SER A 473 -4.15 13.66 29.80
CA SER A 473 -4.56 13.92 31.18
C SER A 473 -5.25 15.28 31.37
N ARG A 474 -5.10 16.17 30.39
CA ARG A 474 -5.65 17.54 30.38
C ARG A 474 -6.60 17.80 29.22
N SER A 475 -6.85 16.80 28.37
CA SER A 475 -7.67 16.93 27.18
C SER A 475 -9.03 16.27 27.37
N LYS A 476 -10.11 17.00 27.06
CA LYS A 476 -11.49 16.48 27.12
C LYS A 476 -11.84 15.63 25.92
N VAL A 477 -11.15 15.84 24.80
CA VAL A 477 -11.32 15.07 23.56
C VAL A 477 -9.97 14.75 22.95
N TYR A 478 -9.94 13.74 22.08
CA TYR A 478 -8.75 13.38 21.34
C TYR A 478 -9.10 12.81 19.96
N PRO A 479 -8.44 13.26 18.88
CA PRO A 479 -8.60 12.64 17.57
C PRO A 479 -7.94 11.26 17.54
N THR A 480 -8.51 10.33 16.77
CA THR A 480 -7.95 8.99 16.54
C THR A 480 -8.19 8.53 15.12
N GLY A 481 -7.33 7.66 14.61
CA GLY A 481 -7.44 7.16 13.25
C GLY A 481 -7.49 8.32 12.26
N THR A 482 -8.28 8.15 11.21
CA THR A 482 -8.35 9.12 10.10
C THR A 482 -9.50 10.11 10.24
N VAL A 483 -10.63 9.69 10.82
CA VAL A 483 -11.92 10.43 10.75
C VAL A 483 -12.66 10.56 12.09
N PHE A 484 -12.02 10.19 13.20
CA PHE A 484 -12.69 10.07 14.50
C PHE A 484 -12.18 11.09 15.52
N ILE A 485 -13.10 11.58 16.35
CA ILE A 485 -12.81 12.32 17.58
C ILE A 485 -13.53 11.62 18.73
N ASN A 486 -12.79 11.29 19.78
CA ASN A 486 -13.32 10.67 20.99
C ASN A 486 -13.42 11.69 22.11
N VAL A 487 -14.44 11.53 22.95
CA VAL A 487 -14.49 12.16 24.27
C VAL A 487 -13.58 11.37 25.20
N ASN A 488 -12.76 12.02 26.01
CA ASN A 488 -11.91 11.36 26.99
C ASN A 488 -12.71 11.04 28.25
N LEU A 489 -13.52 9.98 28.17
CA LEU A 489 -14.59 9.66 29.11
C LEU A 489 -14.08 8.83 30.30
N LYS A 490 -14.41 9.26 31.52
CA LYS A 490 -14.09 8.53 32.75
C LYS A 490 -14.66 7.12 32.74
N GLY A 491 -13.84 6.15 33.14
CA GLY A 491 -14.19 4.73 33.19
C GLY A 491 -14.15 3.99 31.85
N ARG A 492 -14.06 4.70 30.72
CA ARG A 492 -13.84 4.12 29.39
C ARG A 492 -12.39 4.31 28.93
N ASP A 493 -11.89 5.54 29.05
CA ASP A 493 -10.58 5.95 28.56
C ASP A 493 -9.56 5.96 29.70
N ARG A 494 -8.32 5.51 29.41
CA ARG A 494 -7.25 5.36 30.43
C ARG A 494 -6.98 6.65 31.21
N TYR A 495 -7.03 7.79 30.53
CA TYR A 495 -6.82 9.12 31.11
C TYR A 495 -8.12 9.93 31.15
N GLY A 496 -9.27 9.26 31.20
CA GLY A 496 -10.60 9.87 31.16
C GLY A 496 -10.77 10.97 32.21
N ILE A 497 -11.15 12.17 31.75
CA ILE A 497 -11.41 13.33 32.63
C ILE A 497 -12.84 13.85 32.53
N VAL A 498 -13.57 13.47 31.48
CA VAL A 498 -14.96 13.88 31.26
C VAL A 498 -15.90 12.96 32.02
N GLU A 499 -16.81 13.52 32.81
CA GLU A 499 -17.85 12.75 33.50
C GLU A 499 -18.92 12.24 32.53
N LYS A 500 -19.64 11.19 32.89
CA LYS A 500 -20.67 10.59 32.04
C LYS A 500 -21.79 11.59 31.71
N GLU A 501 -22.14 12.44 32.67
CA GLU A 501 -23.17 13.47 32.55
C GLU A 501 -22.77 14.57 31.55
N ASP A 502 -21.48 14.82 31.38
CA ASP A 502 -20.95 15.84 30.48
C ASP A 502 -20.75 15.33 29.05
N TYR A 503 -20.77 14.01 28.83
CA TYR A 503 -20.43 13.35 27.56
C TYR A 503 -21.17 13.96 26.36
N GLU A 504 -22.50 14.08 26.44
CA GLU A 504 -23.31 14.63 25.35
C GLU A 504 -23.04 16.11 25.10
N SER A 505 -22.77 16.89 26.15
CA SER A 505 -22.45 18.32 26.01
C SER A 505 -21.09 18.55 25.33
N ILE A 506 -20.09 17.71 25.64
CA ILE A 506 -18.77 17.77 25.01
C ILE A 506 -18.85 17.34 23.54
N ARG A 507 -19.59 16.27 23.23
CA ARG A 507 -19.83 15.85 21.83
C ARG A 507 -20.46 16.95 21.01
N GLU A 508 -21.53 17.55 21.52
CA GLU A 508 -22.22 18.64 20.84
C GLU A 508 -21.30 19.84 20.62
N LYS A 509 -20.46 20.18 21.61
CA LYS A 509 -19.45 21.24 21.45
C LYS A 509 -18.45 20.92 20.34
N VAL A 510 -17.93 19.69 20.25
CA VAL A 510 -17.05 19.28 19.13
C VAL A 510 -17.74 19.46 17.79
N ILE A 511 -18.99 18.99 17.66
CA ILE A 511 -19.76 19.08 16.42
C ILE A 511 -19.92 20.55 16.00
N GLN A 512 -20.29 21.42 16.92
CA GLN A 512 -20.45 22.86 16.65
C GLN A 512 -19.13 23.53 16.23
N VAL A 513 -18.01 23.16 16.85
CA VAL A 513 -16.69 23.67 16.47
C VAL A 513 -16.36 23.31 15.03
N LEU A 514 -16.54 22.05 14.64
CA LEU A 514 -16.26 21.60 13.27
C LEU A 514 -17.23 22.23 12.25
N GLN A 515 -18.51 22.36 12.58
CA GLN A 515 -19.52 22.93 11.69
C GLN A 515 -19.39 24.46 11.51
N ARG A 516 -18.85 25.17 12.50
CA ARG A 516 -18.66 26.64 12.43
C ARG A 516 -17.29 27.05 11.92
N TYR A 517 -16.32 26.13 11.90
CA TYR A 517 -14.99 26.43 11.42
C TYR A 517 -15.01 26.85 9.95
N ILE A 518 -14.34 27.96 9.65
CA ILE A 518 -14.12 28.45 8.29
C ILE A 518 -12.61 28.50 8.09
N GLU A 519 -12.12 27.80 7.08
CA GLU A 519 -10.70 27.80 6.78
C GLU A 519 -10.30 29.19 6.25
N PRO A 520 -9.32 29.88 6.87
CA PRO A 520 -9.06 31.29 6.60
C PRO A 520 -8.65 31.63 5.16
N LYS A 521 -7.96 30.74 4.45
CA LYS A 521 -7.48 31.02 3.08
C LYS A 521 -8.58 30.84 2.04
N THR A 522 -9.41 29.82 2.19
CA THR A 522 -10.47 29.46 1.24
C THR A 522 -11.80 30.13 1.57
N GLY A 523 -12.01 30.57 2.80
CA GLY A 523 -13.29 31.12 3.25
C GLY A 523 -14.42 30.09 3.32
N GLU A 524 -14.09 28.80 3.32
CA GLU A 524 -15.05 27.70 3.31
C GLU A 524 -14.95 26.82 4.56
N ASN A 525 -16.08 26.23 4.97
CA ASN A 525 -16.05 25.12 5.90
C ASN A 525 -15.52 23.86 5.18
N PRO A 526 -14.45 23.21 5.68
CA PRO A 526 -13.81 22.09 4.99
C PRO A 526 -14.54 20.76 5.19
N PHE A 527 -15.50 20.67 6.11
CA PHE A 527 -16.18 19.41 6.45
C PHE A 527 -17.38 19.17 5.53
N SER A 528 -17.48 17.97 4.97
CA SER A 528 -18.63 17.52 4.19
C SER A 528 -19.72 16.94 5.08
N LEU A 529 -19.34 16.32 6.19
CA LEU A 529 -20.24 15.87 7.24
C LEU A 529 -19.53 15.86 8.59
N VAL A 530 -20.33 15.97 9.64
CA VAL A 530 -19.93 15.76 11.03
C VAL A 530 -21.09 15.03 11.70
N LEU A 531 -20.86 13.78 12.13
CA LEU A 531 -21.88 12.87 12.59
C LEU A 531 -21.57 12.38 14.01
N ARG A 532 -22.64 12.07 14.73
CA ARG A 532 -22.57 11.29 15.96
C ARG A 532 -22.31 9.82 15.61
N ARG A 533 -21.62 9.10 16.51
CA ARG A 533 -21.33 7.67 16.34
C ARG A 533 -22.55 6.81 16.04
N GLU A 534 -23.72 7.17 16.57
CA GLU A 534 -24.96 6.45 16.37
C GLU A 534 -25.48 6.61 14.92
N ASP A 535 -25.33 7.81 14.35
CA ASP A 535 -25.73 8.12 12.98
C ASP A 535 -24.75 7.54 11.96
N ALA A 536 -23.47 7.38 12.33
CA ALA A 536 -22.43 6.80 11.47
C ALA A 536 -22.76 5.36 11.00
N ARG A 537 -23.72 4.68 11.63
CA ARG A 537 -24.20 3.36 11.21
C ARG A 537 -24.67 3.32 9.76
N MET A 538 -25.17 4.44 9.22
CA MET A 538 -25.56 4.53 7.80
C MET A 538 -24.38 4.40 6.82
N LEU A 539 -23.15 4.61 7.30
CA LEU A 539 -21.91 4.48 6.55
C LEU A 539 -21.21 3.13 6.82
N GLY A 540 -21.91 2.18 7.44
CA GLY A 540 -21.31 0.91 7.87
C GLY A 540 -20.36 1.06 9.06
N LEU A 541 -20.43 2.17 9.81
CA LEU A 541 -19.54 2.44 10.95
C LEU A 541 -20.28 2.29 12.27
N TYR A 542 -19.88 1.29 13.05
CA TYR A 542 -20.42 0.98 14.37
C TYR A 542 -19.42 0.12 15.18
N GLY A 543 -19.79 -0.31 16.37
CA GLY A 543 -18.93 -1.11 17.25
C GLY A 543 -18.07 -0.28 18.19
N GLU A 544 -17.12 -0.92 18.86
CA GLU A 544 -16.37 -0.31 19.96
C GLU A 544 -15.23 0.60 19.49
N LYS A 545 -14.65 0.34 18.32
CA LYS A 545 -13.46 1.06 17.82
C LYS A 545 -13.77 2.31 17.00
N ILE A 546 -15.03 2.69 16.84
CA ILE A 546 -15.39 3.97 16.20
C ILE A 546 -15.36 5.13 17.20
N GLY A 547 -15.05 6.32 16.70
CA GLY A 547 -15.10 7.56 17.48
C GLY A 547 -16.50 7.98 17.90
N ASP A 548 -16.57 8.86 18.90
CA ASP A 548 -17.84 9.42 19.38
C ASP A 548 -18.42 10.48 18.44
N VAL A 549 -17.54 11.18 17.73
CA VAL A 549 -17.83 12.08 16.63
C VAL A 549 -17.01 11.63 15.42
N LEU A 550 -17.66 11.55 14.27
CA LEU A 550 -17.04 11.26 12.99
C LEU A 550 -17.15 12.48 12.08
N PHE A 551 -16.16 12.71 11.24
CA PHE A 551 -16.21 13.74 10.21
C PHE A 551 -15.70 13.21 8.87
N ALA A 552 -16.01 13.94 7.79
CA ALA A 552 -15.32 13.75 6.51
C ALA A 552 -15.03 15.13 5.91
N PHE A 553 -13.89 15.26 5.24
CA PHE A 553 -13.53 16.48 4.52
C PHE A 553 -14.21 16.52 3.14
N LYS A 554 -14.46 17.74 2.65
CA LYS A 554 -14.78 18.00 1.24
C LYS A 554 -13.55 17.71 0.38
N ALA A 555 -13.78 17.34 -0.89
CA ALA A 555 -12.76 16.77 -1.77
C ALA A 555 -11.42 17.53 -1.82
N LYS A 556 -11.43 18.86 -1.88
CA LYS A 556 -10.19 19.66 -1.99
C LYS A 556 -9.35 19.76 -0.70
N PHE A 557 -9.87 19.28 0.43
CA PHE A 557 -9.19 19.26 1.73
C PHE A 557 -8.87 17.81 2.12
N GLY A 558 -7.91 17.61 3.03
CA GLY A 558 -7.73 16.31 3.70
C GLY A 558 -6.72 15.35 3.06
N GLY A 559 -5.92 15.82 2.10
CA GLY A 559 -4.85 15.04 1.47
C GLY A 559 -5.35 14.04 0.43
N VAL A 560 -4.52 13.05 0.10
CA VAL A 560 -4.73 12.17 -1.07
C VAL A 560 -5.92 11.23 -0.93
N HIS A 561 -6.17 10.67 0.25
CA HIS A 561 -7.30 9.78 0.53
C HIS A 561 -7.55 9.63 2.05
N GLY A 562 -8.55 8.84 2.43
CA GLY A 562 -8.86 8.45 3.80
C GLY A 562 -9.89 9.32 4.51
N THR A 563 -9.80 10.64 4.36
CA THR A 563 -10.63 11.60 5.12
C THR A 563 -11.87 12.07 4.37
N GLN A 564 -11.97 11.79 3.06
CA GLN A 564 -13.07 12.22 2.21
C GLN A 564 -14.08 11.09 1.97
N LEU A 565 -15.31 11.46 1.63
CA LEU A 565 -16.33 10.48 1.23
C LEU A 565 -15.93 9.80 -0.09
N SER A 566 -16.34 8.54 -0.27
CA SER A 566 -16.07 7.78 -1.50
C SER A 566 -16.60 8.45 -2.79
N THR A 567 -17.58 9.35 -2.67
CA THR A 567 -18.11 10.13 -3.80
C THR A 567 -17.31 11.38 -4.15
N ALA A 568 -16.26 11.71 -3.37
CA ALA A 568 -15.46 12.91 -3.58
C ALA A 568 -14.67 12.85 -4.90
N LYS A 569 -14.65 13.97 -5.60
CA LYS A 569 -13.90 14.17 -6.85
C LYS A 569 -13.20 15.51 -6.81
N TRP A 570 -11.93 15.53 -7.22
CA TRP A 570 -11.17 16.77 -7.29
C TRP A 570 -10.04 16.62 -8.32
N GLY A 571 -9.93 17.64 -9.17
CA GLY A 571 -8.96 17.68 -10.26
C GLY A 571 -8.99 16.43 -11.15
N ILE A 572 -7.85 15.76 -11.32
CA ILE A 572 -7.71 14.59 -12.19
C ILE A 572 -8.22 13.28 -11.56
N GLY A 573 -8.54 13.28 -10.27
CA GLY A 573 -8.82 12.07 -9.49
C GLY A 573 -10.19 12.04 -8.80
N SER A 574 -10.43 10.93 -8.09
CA SER A 574 -11.63 10.69 -7.28
C SER A 574 -11.34 9.69 -6.16
N MET A 575 -12.22 9.62 -5.16
CA MET A 575 -12.20 8.60 -4.10
C MET A 575 -12.89 7.29 -4.48
N GLY A 576 -13.65 7.28 -5.57
CA GLY A 576 -14.43 6.12 -6.01
C GLY A 576 -13.53 4.97 -6.44
N SER A 577 -13.95 3.75 -6.10
CA SER A 577 -13.26 2.53 -6.47
C SER A 577 -13.52 2.15 -7.93
N LEU A 578 -12.51 1.61 -8.60
CA LEU A 578 -12.66 0.91 -9.88
C LEU A 578 -13.23 -0.48 -9.58
N LEU A 579 -14.24 -0.91 -10.35
CA LEU A 579 -14.70 -2.30 -10.34
C LEU A 579 -15.11 -2.73 -11.75
N VAL A 580 -14.44 -3.76 -12.25
CA VAL A 580 -14.76 -4.43 -13.51
C VAL A 580 -14.78 -5.93 -13.28
N MET A 581 -15.83 -6.61 -13.75
CA MET A 581 -15.97 -8.06 -13.67
C MET A 581 -16.15 -8.62 -15.08
N SER A 582 -15.48 -9.72 -15.41
CA SER A 582 -15.65 -10.41 -16.70
C SER A 582 -15.48 -11.91 -16.52
N GLY A 583 -16.24 -12.71 -17.28
CA GLY A 583 -16.22 -14.16 -17.22
C GLY A 583 -17.63 -14.77 -17.22
N PRO A 584 -17.74 -16.09 -17.00
CA PRO A 584 -19.02 -16.80 -17.01
C PRO A 584 -20.07 -16.19 -16.08
N GLY A 585 -21.29 -16.03 -16.59
CA GLY A 585 -22.42 -15.51 -15.83
C GLY A 585 -22.41 -13.99 -15.63
N ILE A 586 -21.41 -13.26 -16.14
CA ILE A 586 -21.35 -11.80 -16.10
C ILE A 586 -21.83 -11.21 -17.44
N ARG A 587 -22.66 -10.16 -17.40
CA ARG A 587 -23.10 -9.46 -18.62
C ARG A 587 -21.89 -8.86 -19.34
N ARG A 588 -21.90 -8.96 -20.67
CA ARG A 588 -20.84 -8.44 -21.53
C ARG A 588 -21.17 -7.04 -22.05
N GLY A 589 -20.18 -6.15 -22.12
CA GLY A 589 -20.33 -4.78 -22.59
C GLY A 589 -21.34 -3.95 -21.78
N TYR A 590 -21.52 -4.27 -20.50
CA TYR A 590 -22.55 -3.65 -19.66
C TYR A 590 -21.96 -2.67 -18.66
N GLU A 591 -22.62 -1.52 -18.50
CA GLU A 591 -22.27 -0.53 -17.49
C GLU A 591 -23.39 -0.43 -16.46
N LEU A 592 -23.08 -0.76 -15.21
CA LEU A 592 -24.03 -0.71 -14.10
C LEU A 592 -24.45 0.74 -13.81
N LYS A 593 -25.76 0.92 -13.61
CA LYS A 593 -26.35 2.24 -13.35
C LYS A 593 -26.59 2.55 -11.87
N ARG A 594 -26.58 1.54 -11.01
CA ARG A 594 -26.72 1.72 -9.55
C ARG A 594 -25.37 1.80 -8.87
N ASN A 595 -25.36 2.37 -7.67
CA ASN A 595 -24.22 2.25 -6.76
C ASN A 595 -24.03 0.80 -6.33
N VAL A 596 -22.77 0.40 -6.21
CA VAL A 596 -22.35 -0.85 -5.58
C VAL A 596 -21.32 -0.53 -4.50
N TRP A 597 -21.23 -1.36 -3.48
CA TRP A 597 -20.26 -1.17 -2.41
C TRP A 597 -19.21 -2.27 -2.41
N LEU A 598 -18.03 -1.99 -1.86
CA LEU A 598 -17.00 -3.03 -1.71
C LEU A 598 -17.47 -4.23 -0.88
N VAL A 599 -18.44 -4.06 0.03
CA VAL A 599 -19.06 -5.17 0.75
C VAL A 599 -19.80 -6.16 -0.17
N ASP A 600 -20.26 -5.71 -1.34
CA ASP A 600 -21.05 -6.52 -2.29
C ASP A 600 -20.19 -7.54 -3.06
N ILE A 601 -18.86 -7.44 -3.00
CA ILE A 601 -17.93 -8.25 -3.80
C ILE A 601 -17.94 -9.72 -3.36
N VAL A 602 -17.70 -9.97 -2.08
CA VAL A 602 -17.65 -11.33 -1.51
C VAL A 602 -18.95 -12.11 -1.72
N PRO A 603 -20.15 -11.60 -1.38
CA PRO A 603 -21.39 -12.35 -1.60
C PRO A 603 -21.64 -12.62 -3.09
N THR A 604 -21.21 -11.72 -3.98
CA THR A 604 -21.30 -11.94 -5.43
C THR A 604 -20.38 -13.07 -5.90
N ILE A 605 -19.12 -13.09 -5.46
CA ILE A 605 -18.19 -14.21 -5.75
C ILE A 605 -18.76 -15.52 -5.20
N CYS A 606 -19.25 -15.50 -3.95
CA CYS A 606 -19.76 -16.70 -3.30
C CYS A 606 -20.97 -17.29 -4.03
N TYR A 607 -21.90 -16.42 -4.46
CA TYR A 607 -23.06 -16.81 -5.26
C TYR A 607 -22.66 -17.42 -6.61
N LEU A 608 -21.69 -16.81 -7.30
CA LEU A 608 -21.22 -17.29 -8.60
C LEU A 608 -20.51 -18.64 -8.51
N LEU A 609 -19.72 -18.86 -7.46
CA LEU A 609 -18.90 -20.08 -7.30
C LEU A 609 -19.59 -21.20 -6.50
N ASP A 610 -20.81 -20.95 -6.03
CA ASP A 610 -21.56 -21.87 -5.17
C ASP A 610 -20.80 -22.23 -3.88
N ILE A 611 -20.19 -21.23 -3.24
CA ILE A 611 -19.49 -21.37 -1.96
C ILE A 611 -20.26 -20.64 -0.86
N PRO A 612 -20.22 -21.10 0.40
CA PRO A 612 -20.84 -20.40 1.50
C PRO A 612 -20.18 -19.03 1.69
N VAL A 613 -21.00 -18.01 1.94
CA VAL A 613 -20.49 -16.70 2.35
C VAL A 613 -19.79 -16.79 3.70
N PRO A 614 -18.80 -15.92 3.98
CA PRO A 614 -18.31 -15.70 5.32
C PRO A 614 -19.43 -15.41 6.32
N LYS A 615 -19.24 -15.87 7.56
CA LYS A 615 -20.27 -15.79 8.62
C LYS A 615 -20.76 -14.37 8.92
N ASP A 616 -19.91 -13.36 8.68
CA ASP A 616 -20.18 -11.95 8.99
C ASP A 616 -20.43 -11.10 7.74
N THR A 617 -20.66 -11.72 6.58
CA THR A 617 -20.93 -10.98 5.33
C THR A 617 -22.24 -10.20 5.44
N GLU A 618 -22.19 -8.91 5.09
CA GLU A 618 -23.32 -7.97 5.12
C GLU A 618 -23.71 -7.46 3.74
N GLY A 619 -22.80 -7.53 2.76
CA GLY A 619 -23.05 -7.06 1.41
C GLY A 619 -24.12 -7.86 0.67
N SER A 620 -24.53 -7.33 -0.48
CA SER A 620 -25.55 -7.92 -1.34
C SER A 620 -24.96 -8.43 -2.65
N ILE A 621 -25.58 -9.48 -3.22
CA ILE A 621 -25.22 -9.97 -4.55
C ILE A 621 -25.53 -8.91 -5.61
N ILE A 622 -24.58 -8.64 -6.52
CA ILE A 622 -24.75 -7.68 -7.62
C ILE A 622 -25.49 -8.37 -8.78
N TYR A 623 -26.77 -8.72 -8.57
CA TYR A 623 -27.59 -9.42 -9.59
C TYR A 623 -27.66 -8.71 -10.94
N GLN A 624 -27.60 -7.37 -10.96
CA GLN A 624 -27.64 -6.58 -12.19
C GLN A 624 -26.39 -6.75 -13.06
N ALA A 625 -25.27 -7.21 -12.48
CA ALA A 625 -24.07 -7.54 -13.24
C ALA A 625 -24.17 -8.92 -13.93
N LEU A 626 -25.14 -9.74 -13.53
CA LEU A 626 -25.24 -11.13 -13.96
C LEU A 626 -26.10 -11.24 -15.21
N GLU A 627 -25.75 -12.19 -16.09
CA GLU A 627 -26.57 -12.52 -17.25
C GLU A 627 -27.99 -12.90 -16.81
N GLU A 628 -29.00 -12.38 -17.52
CA GLU A 628 -30.39 -12.75 -17.24
C GLU A 628 -30.63 -14.21 -17.61
N VAL A 629 -31.35 -14.93 -16.75
CA VAL A 629 -31.88 -16.27 -17.06
C VAL A 629 -33.05 -16.18 -18.02
#